data_AF-A0A519WWD0-F1
#
_entry.id   AF-A0A519WWD0-F1
#
_cell.length_a   1.000
_cell.length_b   1.000
_cell.length_c   1.000
_cell.angle_alpha   90.00
_cell.angle_beta   90.00
_cell.angle_gamma   90.00
#
_symmetry.space_group_name_H-M   'P 1'
#
loop_
_entity.id
_entity.type
_entity.pdbx_description
1 polymer ?
#
loop_
_entity_poly.entity_id
_entity_poly.type
_entity_poly.pdbx_seq_one_letter_code
_entity_poly.pdbx_strand_id
1 'polypeptide(L)'
;MTKNIYFASDFHLGSPNFSESRKREDRIVRWLNAIEPTCSELFLMGDVFDFWHEYKLVIPKGFIRLQGKLATMSDAGIKIYFFKGNHDMWVNDYFTKEMGIQIVSDE
;
A
#
# COMPACT_ATOMS: atom_id res chain seq x y z
N MET A 1 -17.38 4.41 18.36
CA MET A 1 -17.20 3.04 17.82
C MET A 1 -15.80 2.59 18.13
N THR A 2 -15.60 1.32 18.50
CA THR A 2 -14.27 0.74 18.70
C THR A 2 -13.51 0.77 17.37
N LYS A 3 -12.29 1.28 17.38
CA LYS A 3 -11.38 1.25 16.23
C LYS A 3 -10.47 0.02 16.33
N ASN A 4 -10.14 -0.56 15.18
CA ASN A 4 -9.35 -1.76 15.02
C ASN A 4 -8.04 -1.46 14.29
N ILE A 5 -7.04 -2.30 14.54
CA ILE A 5 -5.78 -2.33 13.80
C ILE A 5 -5.84 -3.48 12.80
N TYR A 6 -5.44 -3.22 11.56
CA TYR A 6 -5.45 -4.22 10.48
C TYR A 6 -4.03 -4.49 9.99
N PHE A 7 -3.75 -5.75 9.69
CA PHE A 7 -2.51 -6.22 9.11
C PHE A 7 -2.83 -6.93 7.79
N ALA A 8 -2.03 -6.66 6.76
CA ALA A 8 -2.13 -7.32 5.47
C ALA A 8 -0.76 -7.36 4.77
N SER A 9 -0.50 -8.36 3.94
CA SER A 9 0.76 -8.54 3.20
C SER A 9 0.50 -9.25 1.88
N ASP A 10 1.57 -9.46 1.10
CA ASP A 10 1.61 -10.42 -0.02
C ASP A 10 0.52 -10.16 -1.07
N PHE A 11 0.31 -8.88 -1.39
CA PHE A 11 -0.60 -8.53 -2.48
C PHE A 11 0.02 -8.82 -3.84
N HIS A 12 1.35 -8.73 -3.98
CA HIS A 12 2.08 -9.04 -5.21
C HIS A 12 1.48 -8.36 -6.45
N LEU A 13 1.10 -7.08 -6.33
CA LEU A 13 0.50 -6.34 -7.44
C LEU A 13 1.54 -6.18 -8.57
N GLY A 14 1.18 -6.61 -9.78
CA GLY A 14 2.05 -6.71 -10.95
C GLY A 14 2.03 -8.12 -11.57
N SER A 15 1.90 -9.15 -10.73
CA SER A 15 1.93 -10.56 -11.15
C SER A 15 0.53 -11.20 -11.24
N PRO A 16 0.31 -12.19 -12.14
CA PRO A 16 1.21 -12.64 -13.20
C PRO A 16 1.11 -11.79 -14.48
N ASN A 17 0.06 -10.98 -14.59
CA ASN A 17 -0.18 -10.10 -15.71
C ASN A 17 -1.12 -8.97 -15.29
N PHE A 18 -1.29 -7.98 -16.18
CA PHE A 18 -2.12 -6.82 -15.91
C PHE A 18 -3.57 -7.17 -15.53
N SER A 19 -4.24 -8.07 -16.25
CA SER A 19 -5.65 -8.41 -16.00
C SER A 19 -5.85 -9.01 -14.61
N GLU A 20 -5.03 -9.99 -14.24
CA GLU A 20 -5.16 -10.65 -12.95
C GLU A 20 -4.72 -9.75 -11.79
N SER A 21 -3.64 -8.97 -11.97
CA SER A 21 -3.24 -7.96 -11.00
C SER A 21 -4.34 -6.91 -10.80
N ARG A 22 -5.02 -6.50 -11.86
CA ARG A 22 -6.10 -5.51 -11.81
C ARG A 22 -7.30 -6.03 -11.01
N LYS A 23 -7.69 -7.28 -11.22
CA LYS A 23 -8.75 -7.94 -10.43
C LYS A 23 -8.38 -8.01 -8.94
N ARG A 24 -7.10 -8.25 -8.63
CA ARG A 24 -6.59 -8.30 -7.27
C ARG A 24 -6.60 -6.91 -6.62
N GLU A 25 -6.10 -5.89 -7.32
CA GLU A 25 -6.15 -4.49 -6.88
C GLU A 25 -7.59 -4.08 -6.54
N ASP A 26 -8.56 -4.43 -7.39
CA ASP A 26 -9.98 -4.13 -7.13
C ASP A 26 -10.53 -4.84 -5.89
N ARG A 27 -10.09 -6.06 -5.59
CA ARG A 27 -10.47 -6.78 -4.36
C ARG A 27 -9.88 -6.11 -3.13
N ILE A 28 -8.60 -5.74 -3.19
CA ILE A 28 -7.90 -5.07 -2.08
C ILE A 28 -8.54 -3.71 -1.80
N VAL A 29 -8.79 -2.90 -2.82
CA VAL A 29 -9.44 -1.58 -2.65
C VAL A 29 -10.84 -1.71 -2.07
N ARG A 30 -11.63 -2.71 -2.50
CA ARG A 30 -12.94 -2.98 -1.88
C ARG A 30 -12.83 -3.36 -0.41
N TRP A 31 -11.85 -4.18 -0.05
CA TRP A 31 -11.59 -4.54 1.34
C TRP A 31 -11.16 -3.31 2.17
N LEU A 32 -10.27 -2.47 1.64
CA LEU A 32 -9.86 -1.21 2.29
C LEU A 32 -11.05 -0.29 2.55
N ASN A 33 -11.95 -0.13 1.58
CA ASN A 33 -13.20 0.62 1.77
C ASN A 33 -14.08 0.03 2.87
N ALA A 34 -14.14 -1.31 3.00
CA ALA A 34 -14.96 -1.96 4.00
C ALA A 34 -14.40 -1.77 5.42
N ILE A 35 -13.07 -1.78 5.59
CA ILE A 35 -12.45 -1.64 6.91
C ILE A 35 -12.27 -0.19 7.36
N GLU A 36 -12.21 0.76 6.44
CA GLU A 36 -11.89 2.18 6.71
C GLU A 36 -12.73 2.81 7.85
N PRO A 37 -14.07 2.62 7.94
CA PRO A 37 -14.86 3.21 9.03
C PRO A 37 -14.38 2.76 10.42
N THR A 38 -13.87 1.53 10.53
CA THR A 38 -13.40 0.92 11.78
C THR A 38 -11.88 0.88 11.91
N CYS A 39 -11.12 1.28 10.89
CA CYS A 39 -9.66 1.25 10.91
C CYS A 39 -9.11 2.46 11.68
N SER A 40 -8.24 2.22 12.67
CA SER A 40 -7.36 3.25 13.24
C SER A 40 -5.97 3.21 12.62
N GLU A 41 -5.45 2.00 12.39
CA GLU A 41 -4.10 1.80 11.86
C GLU A 41 -4.09 0.62 10.89
N LEU A 42 -3.34 0.78 9.80
CA LEU A 42 -3.12 -0.24 8.78
C LEU A 42 -1.62 -0.54 8.68
N PHE A 43 -1.28 -1.81 8.80
CA PHE A 43 0.08 -2.31 8.65
C PHE A 43 0.15 -3.16 7.37
N LEU A 44 0.88 -2.66 6.38
CA LEU A 44 1.23 -3.39 5.16
C LEU A 44 2.57 -4.08 5.38
N MET A 45 2.53 -5.38 5.61
CA MET A 45 3.65 -6.19 6.11
C MET A 45 4.48 -6.80 4.97
N GLY A 46 4.88 -5.98 4.00
CA GLY A 46 5.72 -6.39 2.86
C GLY A 46 4.97 -6.99 1.67
N ASP A 47 5.66 -6.99 0.52
CA ASP A 47 5.24 -7.61 -0.74
C ASP A 47 3.86 -7.11 -1.22
N VAL A 48 3.64 -5.80 -1.10
CA VAL A 48 2.45 -5.13 -1.64
C VAL A 48 2.52 -5.12 -3.17
N PHE A 49 3.71 -4.86 -3.71
CA PHE A 49 3.98 -4.91 -5.13
C PHE A 49 4.83 -6.12 -5.45
N ASP A 50 4.57 -6.76 -6.60
CA ASP A 50 5.44 -7.81 -7.13
C ASP A 50 6.81 -7.26 -7.55
N PHE A 51 6.86 -5.97 -7.87
CA PHE A 51 8.09 -5.20 -8.01
C PHE A 51 7.80 -3.71 -7.82
N TRP A 52 8.56 -3.04 -6.95
CA TRP A 52 8.56 -1.59 -6.83
C TRP A 52 9.98 -1.04 -6.65
N HIS A 53 10.32 -0.02 -7.44
CA HIS A 53 11.58 0.68 -7.34
C HIS A 53 11.37 2.19 -7.46
N GLU A 54 11.82 2.94 -6.46
CA GLU A 54 11.79 4.40 -6.51
C GLU A 54 12.97 4.93 -7.33
N TYR A 55 12.68 5.53 -8.48
CA TYR A 55 13.69 6.21 -9.28
C TYR A 55 13.73 7.70 -8.92
N LYS A 56 14.90 8.33 -9.15
CA LYS A 56 15.11 9.75 -8.84
C LYS A 56 14.16 10.71 -9.58
N LEU A 57 13.75 10.37 -10.81
CA LEU A 57 13.06 11.29 -11.72
C LEU A 57 11.76 10.72 -12.31
N VAL A 58 11.45 9.45 -12.06
CA VAL A 58 10.26 8.79 -12.62
C VAL A 58 9.61 7.90 -11.56
N ILE A 59 8.31 7.71 -11.69
CA ILE A 59 7.55 6.79 -10.85
C ILE A 59 7.16 5.54 -11.66
N PRO A 60 7.21 4.33 -11.06
CA PRO A 60 6.59 3.15 -11.65
C PRO A 60 5.13 3.42 -12.02
N LYS A 61 4.74 3.08 -13.24
CA LYS A 61 3.35 3.22 -13.71
C LYS A 61 2.50 2.08 -13.16
N GLY A 62 1.28 2.39 -12.74
CA GLY A 62 0.30 1.40 -12.31
C GLY A 62 -0.10 1.58 -10.84
N PHE A 63 -0.95 0.67 -10.37
CA PHE A 63 -1.40 0.58 -8.96
C PHE A 63 -2.02 1.87 -8.39
N ILE A 64 -2.43 2.79 -9.27
CA ILE A 64 -2.86 4.13 -8.90
C ILE A 64 -4.14 4.12 -8.06
N ARG A 65 -4.94 3.05 -8.14
CA ARG A 65 -6.16 2.96 -7.34
C ARG A 65 -5.85 2.51 -5.92
N LEU A 66 -4.90 1.59 -5.74
CA LEU A 66 -4.38 1.30 -4.41
C LEU A 66 -3.72 2.55 -3.80
N GLN A 67 -2.83 3.21 -4.54
CA GLN A 67 -2.15 4.43 -4.07
C GLN A 67 -3.16 5.52 -3.69
N GLY A 68 -4.10 5.83 -4.58
CA GLY A 68 -5.17 6.79 -4.28
C GLY A 68 -6.00 6.39 -3.06
N LYS A 69 -6.30 5.09 -2.88
CA LYS A 69 -7.03 4.64 -1.70
C LYS A 69 -6.22 4.84 -0.41
N LEU A 70 -4.96 4.46 -0.40
CA LEU A 70 -4.08 4.64 0.77
C LEU A 70 -3.90 6.13 1.11
N ALA A 71 -3.73 6.98 0.09
CA ALA A 71 -3.69 8.44 0.28
C ALA A 71 -4.95 8.95 0.97
N THR A 72 -6.14 8.59 0.48
CA THR A 72 -7.41 9.04 1.10
C THR A 72 -7.59 8.54 2.53
N MET A 73 -7.14 7.32 2.84
CA MET A 73 -7.19 6.79 4.20
C MET A 73 -6.24 7.55 5.14
N SER A 74 -5.04 7.85 4.66
CA SER A 74 -4.05 8.65 5.37
C SER A 74 -4.55 10.08 5.63
N ASP A 75 -5.13 10.73 4.62
CA ASP A 75 -5.75 12.07 4.73
C ASP A 75 -6.93 12.09 5.72
N ALA A 76 -7.64 10.97 5.86
CA ALA A 76 -8.69 10.78 6.87
C ALA A 76 -8.15 10.51 8.29
N GLY A 77 -6.83 10.51 8.48
CA GLY A 77 -6.15 10.35 9.77
C GLY A 77 -5.88 8.89 10.16
N ILE A 78 -6.05 7.93 9.25
CA ILE A 78 -5.66 6.53 9.51
C ILE A 78 -4.14 6.43 9.37
N LYS A 79 -3.46 5.93 10.41
CA LYS A 79 -2.01 5.70 10.32
C LYS A 79 -1.75 4.50 9.42
N ILE A 80 -0.84 4.65 8.47
CA ILE A 80 -0.46 3.57 7.57
C ILE A 80 1.04 3.34 7.71
N TYR A 81 1.40 2.10 8.00
CA TYR A 81 2.77 1.62 8.08
C TYR A 81 3.03 0.68 6.90
N PHE A 82 4.13 0.90 6.19
CA PHE A 82 4.56 0.06 5.07
C PHE A 82 5.91 -0.55 5.42
N PHE A 83 5.91 -1.85 5.66
CA PHE A 83 7.12 -2.63 5.86
C PHE A 83 7.64 -3.06 4.50
N LYS A 84 8.94 -2.95 4.30
CA LYS A 84 9.60 -3.48 3.09
C LYS A 84 9.49 -5.00 3.05
N GLY A 85 9.08 -5.55 1.91
CA GLY A 85 9.23 -6.96 1.58
C GLY A 85 10.40 -7.19 0.62
N ASN A 86 10.64 -8.45 0.22
CA ASN A 86 11.72 -8.76 -0.70
C ASN A 86 11.40 -8.37 -2.16
N HIS A 87 10.14 -8.09 -2.50
CA HIS A 87 9.73 -7.62 -3.83
C HIS A 87 9.70 -6.09 -3.98
N ASP A 88 9.55 -5.38 -2.87
CA ASP A 88 9.40 -3.92 -2.82
C ASP A 88 10.40 -3.24 -1.86
N MET A 89 11.57 -3.87 -1.66
CA MET A 89 12.66 -3.37 -0.81
C MET A 89 13.19 -1.97 -1.17
N TRP A 90 12.93 -1.50 -2.40
CA TRP A 90 13.36 -0.20 -2.91
C TRP A 90 12.32 0.92 -2.77
N VAL A 91 11.33 0.74 -1.91
CA VAL A 91 10.52 1.85 -1.37
C VAL A 91 11.41 2.67 -0.42
N ASN A 92 11.44 4.00 -0.59
CA ASN A 92 12.24 4.90 0.24
C ASN A 92 11.35 5.95 0.91
N ASP A 93 11.15 7.10 0.27
CA ASP A 93 10.43 8.22 0.89
C ASP A 93 9.31 8.78 0.02
N TYR A 94 9.09 8.23 -1.17
CA TYR A 94 8.03 8.69 -2.07
C TYR A 94 6.65 8.55 -1.41
N PHE A 95 6.31 7.38 -0.86
CA PHE A 95 5.01 7.19 -0.19
C PHE A 95 4.88 8.01 1.10
N THR A 96 5.99 8.25 1.81
CA THR A 96 6.00 9.15 2.97
C THR A 96 5.66 10.58 2.55
N LYS A 97 6.33 11.09 1.50
CA LYS A 97 6.16 12.47 1.03
C LYS A 97 4.80 12.73 0.38
N GLU A 98 4.33 11.80 -0.44
CA GLU A 98 3.12 12.00 -1.24
C GLU A 98 1.84 11.55 -0.52
N MET A 99 1.93 10.60 0.41
CA MET A 99 0.76 10.00 1.05
C MET A 99 0.83 9.95 2.58
N GLY A 100 1.90 10.44 3.22
CA GLY A 100 2.05 10.38 4.67
C GLY A 100 2.21 8.97 5.25
N ILE A 101 2.51 7.97 4.40
CA ILE A 101 2.68 6.58 4.83
C ILE A 101 4.05 6.42 5.49
N GLN A 102 4.09 5.83 6.69
CA GLN A 102 5.35 5.58 7.37
C GLN A 102 6.03 4.32 6.81
N ILE A 103 7.18 4.48 6.17
CA ILE A 103 8.02 3.34 5.78
C ILE A 103 8.76 2.80 7.00
N VAL A 104 8.71 1.47 7.17
CA VAL A 104 9.43 0.74 8.21
C VAL A 104 10.43 -0.19 7.54
N SER A 105 11.70 -0.03 7.88
CA SER A 105 12.80 -0.88 7.43
C SER A 105 13.67 -1.30 8.61
N ASP A 106 14.28 -2.46 8.51
CA ASP A 106 15.28 -3.02 9.42
C ASP A 106 16.72 -2.90 8.89
N GLU A 107 16.89 -2.17 7.79
CA GLU A 107 18.15 -1.82 7.13
C GLU A 107 18.82 -0.58 7.73
#